data_AF-A0A3N2PW04-F1
#
_entry.id   AF-A0A3N2PW04-F1
#
_cell.length_a   1.000
_cell.length_b   1.000
_cell.length_c   1.000
_cell.angle_alpha   90.00
_cell.angle_beta   90.00
_cell.angle_gamma   90.00
#
_symmetry.space_group_name_H-M   'P 1'
#
loop_
_entity.id
_entity.type
_entity.pdbx_description
1 polymer ?
#
loop_
_entity_poly.entity_id
_entity_poly.type
_entity_poly.pdbx_seq_one_letter_code
_entity_poly.pdbx_strand_id
1 'polypeptide(L)'
;MAESSTHKRPVRIAGCSGGFTDRSRAIESLASDPEVDAIIGDWLSEMTMTVHGSGKARNAREGAPKQQLTLEERQKTAMYAETFLQCFEPAMAKLAANKAKLAVNAGASDTELLAEVVQRMVRDAGYDMKVAWVEGDDVTEQVERLAKEGEQFESLMHGKKLEEWGMEPVCAQAYLGGMGIAVALREGADIVICGRVADAAPVIGVAAWWHGWEWNHLDELAGALVAGHLIECSAYVTGGYYSGFKDLIKQGKHFNMGFPIAEVDHKGECTLVKEKNSGGCVTVASATSQLVYEIQGPLYYNCDVVADISDIKMVQVDEDKVHVSGVKGLPPPPTTKVGITAPAGFQAEWHIYLCGLDMEDKCKITEDQVRYALGDDIKKFSLLKFHQNGTSPIDAPSLDLATVDFRIFAQSRDPEIMRPDIPTGFNRRVLEVFLQSAPGASLSNDLRQVVPKPYYEYWVALLPQSELRHRVHCLWKKNDDSSAGVIAMPVPPVTRTYPRQQASYETANPVDLASFGPTVRAPLGYIVMARSGDKASDCNVGFFVRHDDEWDWLRSFMTMDRVKELLGPNEYKGKPIDRFEIPAINAVHFLLHDHLDRGYNACSNYDTLGKLAGEYMRAKTVDLPKKFLDRGRI
;
A
#
# COMPACT_ATOMS: atom_id res chain seq x y z
N MET A 1 12.96 -10.70 48.14
CA MET A 1 13.71 -11.07 46.92
C MET A 1 12.83 -10.66 45.76
N ALA A 2 13.19 -9.58 45.07
CA ALA A 2 12.48 -9.13 43.88
C ALA A 2 12.76 -10.11 42.76
N GLU A 3 11.73 -10.58 42.06
CA GLU A 3 11.86 -11.38 40.85
C GLU A 3 12.71 -10.59 39.84
N SER A 4 13.91 -11.09 39.59
CA SER A 4 14.80 -10.60 38.53
C SER A 4 14.06 -10.78 37.20
N SER A 5 13.62 -9.68 36.56
CA SER A 5 12.92 -9.76 35.28
C SER A 5 13.84 -10.37 34.21
N THR A 6 13.58 -11.63 33.83
CA THR A 6 14.34 -12.39 32.82
C THR A 6 14.08 -11.96 31.38
N HIS A 7 13.19 -10.98 31.16
CA HIS A 7 12.77 -10.53 29.84
C HIS A 7 13.47 -9.21 29.47
N LYS A 8 13.87 -9.08 28.19
CA LYS A 8 14.39 -7.82 27.65
C LYS A 8 13.30 -6.75 27.69
N ARG A 9 13.72 -5.47 27.73
CA ARG A 9 12.80 -4.34 27.54
C ARG A 9 12.15 -4.42 26.15
N PRO A 10 11.00 -3.73 25.93
CA PRO A 10 10.44 -3.58 24.60
C PRO A 10 11.46 -3.04 23.59
N VAL A 11 11.43 -3.57 22.37
CA VAL A 11 12.23 -3.08 21.25
C VAL A 11 11.53 -1.88 20.64
N ARG A 12 12.28 -0.83 20.33
CA ARG A 12 11.77 0.41 19.71
C ARG A 12 12.07 0.38 18.22
N ILE A 13 11.04 0.12 17.43
CA ILE A 13 11.12 -0.06 15.98
C ILE A 13 10.45 1.14 15.31
N ALA A 14 11.19 1.89 14.51
CA ALA A 14 10.72 3.10 13.86
C ALA A 14 10.46 2.90 12.36
N GLY A 15 9.27 3.28 11.88
CA GLY A 15 8.90 3.20 10.46
C GLY A 15 9.28 4.48 9.71
N CYS A 16 10.20 4.40 8.74
CA CYS A 16 10.79 5.57 8.09
C CYS A 16 10.22 5.88 6.70
N SER A 17 9.54 4.95 6.06
CA SER A 17 9.07 5.12 4.68
C SER A 17 7.89 4.20 4.40
N GLY A 18 6.83 4.75 3.81
CA GLY A 18 5.73 4.01 3.20
C GLY A 18 5.78 4.01 1.66
N GLY A 19 6.90 4.43 1.07
CA GLY A 19 7.11 4.41 -0.38
C GLY A 19 8.23 5.36 -0.84
N PHE A 20 8.62 5.22 -2.11
CA PHE A 20 9.73 5.99 -2.72
C PHE A 20 9.55 7.52 -2.72
N THR A 21 8.36 8.03 -2.41
CA THR A 21 8.01 9.48 -2.37
C THR A 21 8.12 10.11 -0.99
N ASP A 22 8.46 9.34 0.04
CA ASP A 22 8.55 9.86 1.40
C ASP A 22 9.75 10.81 1.60
N ARG A 23 9.81 11.44 2.77
CA ARG A 23 10.80 12.46 3.12
C ARG A 23 12.19 11.84 3.24
N SER A 24 13.14 12.36 2.47
CA SER A 24 14.54 11.88 2.45
C SER A 24 15.23 11.89 3.82
N ARG A 25 14.83 12.79 4.74
CA ARG A 25 15.41 12.91 6.08
C ARG A 25 15.05 11.77 7.05
N ALA A 26 14.16 10.85 6.69
CA ALA A 26 13.49 9.97 7.64
C ALA A 26 14.46 9.08 8.44
N ILE A 27 15.37 8.38 7.75
CA ILE A 27 16.31 7.45 8.38
C ILE A 27 17.26 8.22 9.31
N GLU A 28 17.81 9.35 8.86
CA GLU A 28 18.72 10.18 9.66
C GLU A 28 18.05 10.70 10.94
N SER A 29 16.81 11.19 10.81
CA SER A 29 16.06 11.76 11.93
C SER A 29 15.75 10.72 13.00
N LEU A 30 15.29 9.54 12.58
CA LEU A 30 15.01 8.42 13.48
C LEU A 30 16.29 7.84 14.08
N ALA A 31 17.36 7.71 13.29
CA ALA A 31 18.65 7.22 13.76
C ALA A 31 19.32 8.18 14.74
N SER A 32 18.92 9.46 14.77
CA SER A 32 19.43 10.44 15.72
C SER A 32 18.88 10.26 17.13
N ASP A 33 17.77 9.55 17.31
CA ASP A 33 17.25 9.18 18.63
C ASP A 33 17.98 7.91 19.14
N PRO A 34 18.83 8.01 20.19
CA PRO A 34 19.57 6.85 20.70
C PRO A 34 18.67 5.81 21.36
N GLU A 35 17.38 6.10 21.59
CA GLU A 35 16.42 5.14 22.10
C GLU A 35 15.78 4.28 20.99
N VAL A 36 16.04 4.54 19.71
CA VAL A 36 15.55 3.71 18.59
C VAL A 36 16.53 2.55 18.35
N ASP A 37 16.03 1.32 18.51
CA ASP A 37 16.85 0.10 18.32
C ASP A 37 16.98 -0.29 16.85
N ALA A 38 15.91 -0.06 16.09
CA ALA A 38 15.83 -0.45 14.70
C ALA A 38 14.95 0.51 13.91
N ILE A 39 15.33 0.71 12.65
CA ILE A 39 14.59 1.47 11.66
C ILE A 39 14.19 0.50 10.55
N ILE A 40 12.94 0.58 10.14
CA ILE A 40 12.39 -0.19 9.02
C ILE A 40 11.82 0.76 7.98
N GLY A 41 11.71 0.31 6.75
CA GLY A 41 11.03 1.09 5.72
C GLY A 41 10.66 0.30 4.48
N ASP A 42 9.59 0.75 3.84
CA ASP A 42 8.99 0.18 2.66
C ASP A 42 9.20 1.11 1.44
N TRP A 43 9.69 0.54 0.35
CA TRP A 43 9.84 1.17 -0.98
C TRP A 43 9.09 0.40 -2.07
N LEU A 44 8.45 -0.71 -1.73
CA LEU A 44 7.78 -1.60 -2.67
C LEU A 44 6.27 -1.51 -2.55
N SER A 45 5.64 -1.20 -3.68
CA SER A 45 4.22 -1.43 -3.90
C SER A 45 4.06 -2.23 -5.18
N GLU A 46 2.83 -2.68 -5.44
CA GLU A 46 2.52 -3.37 -6.69
C GLU A 46 2.92 -2.54 -7.92
N MET A 47 2.84 -1.20 -7.83
CA MET A 47 3.36 -0.30 -8.86
C MET A 47 4.87 -0.47 -9.05
N THR A 48 5.68 -0.25 -8.02
CA THR A 48 7.15 -0.28 -8.18
C THR A 48 7.65 -1.68 -8.52
N MET A 49 6.99 -2.73 -8.01
CA MET A 49 7.25 -4.12 -8.38
C MET A 49 7.11 -4.36 -9.89
N THR A 50 5.99 -3.92 -10.51
CA THR A 50 5.83 -4.08 -11.96
C THR A 50 6.91 -3.34 -12.76
N VAL A 51 7.32 -2.14 -12.32
CA VAL A 51 8.34 -1.33 -13.01
C VAL A 51 9.72 -1.98 -12.90
N HIS A 52 10.15 -2.34 -11.70
CA HIS A 52 11.46 -2.94 -11.47
C HIS A 52 11.56 -4.36 -12.04
N GLY A 53 10.52 -5.19 -11.86
CA GLY A 53 10.47 -6.56 -12.39
C GLY A 53 10.50 -6.59 -13.92
N SER A 54 9.64 -5.80 -14.57
CA SER A 54 9.64 -5.73 -16.04
C SER A 54 10.90 -5.10 -16.61
N GLY A 55 11.47 -4.09 -15.93
CA GLY A 55 12.76 -3.50 -16.27
C GLY A 55 13.90 -4.52 -16.20
N LYS A 56 13.94 -5.35 -15.15
CA LYS A 56 14.94 -6.42 -14.99
C LYS A 56 14.80 -7.45 -16.11
N ALA A 57 13.58 -7.87 -16.43
CA ALA A 57 13.30 -8.78 -17.53
C ALA A 57 13.73 -8.21 -18.89
N ARG A 58 13.48 -6.92 -19.14
CA ARG A 58 13.96 -6.23 -20.36
C ARG A 58 15.49 -6.21 -20.41
N ASN A 59 16.15 -5.79 -19.35
CA ASN A 59 17.61 -5.72 -19.28
C ASN A 59 18.26 -7.09 -19.49
N ALA A 60 17.64 -8.17 -19.01
CA ALA A 60 18.11 -9.53 -19.23
C ALA A 60 18.00 -9.97 -20.71
N ARG A 61 17.02 -9.45 -21.47
CA ARG A 61 16.85 -9.72 -22.91
C ARG A 61 17.80 -8.89 -23.77
N GLU A 62 18.07 -7.65 -23.37
CA GLU A 62 18.89 -6.68 -24.13
C GLU A 62 20.40 -6.77 -23.82
N GLY A 63 20.79 -7.39 -22.70
CA GLY A 63 22.16 -7.33 -22.16
C GLY A 63 23.14 -8.40 -22.62
N ALA A 64 24.42 -8.02 -22.71
CA ALA A 64 25.59 -8.91 -22.74
C ALA A 64 25.79 -9.63 -21.38
N PRO A 65 26.54 -10.76 -21.29
CA PRO A 65 26.66 -11.54 -20.06
C PRO A 65 27.16 -10.71 -18.86
N LYS A 66 26.36 -10.65 -17.78
CA LYS A 66 26.56 -9.84 -16.55
C LYS A 66 27.91 -10.02 -15.84
N GLN A 67 28.66 -11.08 -16.16
CA GLN A 67 29.89 -11.47 -15.45
C GLN A 67 31.12 -10.59 -15.75
N GLN A 68 31.02 -9.56 -16.60
CA GLN A 68 32.13 -8.67 -16.94
C GLN A 68 31.93 -7.18 -16.58
N LEU A 69 30.79 -6.79 -16.01
CA LEU A 69 30.50 -5.38 -15.70
C LEU A 69 30.98 -4.98 -14.30
N THR A 70 31.57 -3.79 -14.19
CA THR A 70 31.90 -3.16 -12.91
C THR A 70 30.63 -2.85 -12.11
N LEU A 71 30.77 -2.62 -10.79
CA LEU A 71 29.64 -2.26 -9.92
C LEU A 71 28.95 -0.96 -10.37
N GLU A 72 29.70 -0.01 -10.92
CA GLU A 72 29.16 1.26 -11.46
C GLU A 72 28.39 1.06 -12.76
N GLU A 73 28.86 0.18 -13.64
CA GLU A 73 28.13 -0.15 -14.87
C GLU A 73 26.83 -0.89 -14.58
N ARG A 74 26.85 -1.81 -13.59
CA ARG A 74 25.63 -2.51 -13.13
C ARG A 74 24.59 -1.55 -12.54
N GLN A 75 25.01 -0.45 -11.91
CA GLN A 75 24.09 0.55 -11.36
C GLN A 75 23.30 1.32 -12.42
N LYS A 76 23.85 1.51 -13.63
CA LYS A 76 23.19 2.27 -14.70
C LYS A 76 21.87 1.64 -15.18
N THR A 77 21.71 0.34 -14.93
CA THR A 77 20.52 -0.43 -15.33
C THR A 77 19.88 -1.13 -14.13
N ALA A 78 20.16 -0.66 -12.91
CA ALA A 78 19.66 -1.26 -11.68
C ALA A 78 18.13 -1.19 -11.57
N MET A 79 17.55 -2.21 -10.96
CA MET A 79 16.13 -2.31 -10.66
C MET A 79 15.90 -2.46 -9.16
N TYR A 80 16.61 -1.65 -8.37
CA TYR A 80 16.36 -1.39 -6.94
C TYR A 80 15.80 0.03 -6.74
N ALA A 81 15.30 0.34 -5.55
CA ALA A 81 14.74 1.66 -5.24
C ALA A 81 15.83 2.73 -5.03
N GLU A 82 16.16 3.51 -6.05
CA GLU A 82 17.25 4.50 -6.00
C GLU A 82 17.08 5.55 -4.90
N THR A 83 15.85 5.96 -4.59
CA THR A 83 15.59 6.98 -3.56
C THR A 83 15.99 6.53 -2.15
N PHE A 84 16.10 5.22 -1.91
CA PHE A 84 16.64 4.70 -0.64
C PHE A 84 18.07 5.19 -0.39
N LEU A 85 18.93 5.24 -1.43
CA LEU A 85 20.32 5.67 -1.26
C LEU A 85 20.41 7.13 -0.79
N GLN A 86 19.51 7.98 -1.27
CA GLN A 86 19.42 9.39 -0.84
C GLN A 86 19.01 9.53 0.63
N CYS A 87 18.23 8.59 1.16
CA CYS A 87 17.85 8.54 2.58
C CYS A 87 18.95 7.91 3.44
N PHE A 88 19.64 6.90 2.91
CA PHE A 88 20.63 6.12 3.64
C PHE A 88 21.95 6.86 3.83
N GLU A 89 22.46 7.51 2.78
CA GLU A 89 23.74 8.20 2.79
C GLU A 89 23.91 9.18 3.97
N PRO A 90 22.98 10.14 4.22
CA PRO A 90 23.10 11.06 5.36
C PRO A 90 22.92 10.35 6.72
N ALA A 91 22.25 9.21 6.77
CA ALA A 91 21.94 8.51 8.00
C ALA A 91 23.09 7.63 8.54
N MET A 92 24.06 7.25 7.70
CA MET A 92 25.13 6.30 8.05
C MET A 92 25.86 6.66 9.35
N ALA A 93 26.17 7.94 9.55
CA ALA A 93 26.86 8.41 10.74
C ALA A 93 26.06 8.17 12.03
N LYS A 94 24.74 8.40 11.98
CA LYS A 94 23.84 8.24 13.12
C LYS A 94 23.55 6.77 13.41
N LEU A 95 23.34 5.98 12.37
CA LEU A 95 23.19 4.52 12.47
C LEU A 95 24.42 3.89 13.15
N ALA A 96 25.63 4.24 12.71
CA ALA A 96 26.87 3.73 13.30
C ALA A 96 27.07 4.20 14.74
N ALA A 97 26.83 5.48 15.03
CA ALA A 97 27.03 6.05 16.37
C ALA A 97 26.08 5.44 17.41
N ASN A 98 24.80 5.25 17.05
CA ASN A 98 23.77 4.73 17.95
C ASN A 98 23.58 3.21 17.85
N LYS A 99 24.27 2.54 16.92
CA LYS A 99 24.15 1.10 16.63
C LYS A 99 22.72 0.65 16.32
N ALA A 100 21.92 1.56 15.75
CA ALA A 100 20.56 1.27 15.34
C ALA A 100 20.59 0.35 14.12
N LYS A 101 19.72 -0.67 14.11
CA LYS A 101 19.59 -1.62 13.00
C LYS A 101 18.75 -1.01 11.87
N LEU A 102 18.98 -1.46 10.64
CA LEU A 102 18.20 -1.04 9.47
C LEU A 102 17.72 -2.28 8.69
N ALA A 103 16.41 -2.40 8.45
CA ALA A 103 15.86 -3.45 7.61
C ALA A 103 14.85 -2.87 6.60
N VAL A 104 15.12 -3.00 5.31
CA VAL A 104 14.32 -2.37 4.25
C VAL A 104 14.09 -3.32 3.07
N ASN A 105 12.99 -3.13 2.35
CA ASN A 105 12.69 -3.87 1.12
C ASN A 105 13.10 -3.11 -0.17
N ALA A 106 13.99 -2.14 -0.04
CA ALA A 106 14.46 -1.28 -1.13
C ALA A 106 15.24 -2.02 -2.24
N GLY A 107 15.58 -3.30 -2.06
CA GLY A 107 16.24 -4.12 -3.08
C GLY A 107 15.41 -4.30 -4.35
N ALA A 108 14.07 -4.17 -4.24
CA ALA A 108 13.13 -4.39 -5.33
C ALA A 108 13.43 -5.67 -6.11
N SER A 109 13.86 -5.56 -7.36
CA SER A 109 14.18 -6.73 -8.20
C SER A 109 15.69 -7.02 -8.28
N ASP A 110 16.56 -6.15 -7.75
CA ASP A 110 18.03 -6.27 -7.77
C ASP A 110 18.64 -6.18 -6.35
N THR A 111 18.08 -6.95 -5.42
CA THR A 111 18.43 -6.96 -3.99
C THR A 111 19.92 -7.16 -3.71
N GLU A 112 20.55 -8.13 -4.38
CA GLU A 112 21.99 -8.40 -4.23
C GLU A 112 22.83 -7.18 -4.65
N LEU A 113 22.48 -6.55 -5.77
CA LEU A 113 23.19 -5.37 -6.27
C LEU A 113 23.08 -4.21 -5.28
N LEU A 114 21.89 -3.95 -4.73
CA LEU A 114 21.73 -2.89 -3.74
C LEU A 114 22.57 -3.18 -2.48
N ALA A 115 22.60 -4.43 -2.01
CA ALA A 115 23.41 -4.81 -0.86
C ALA A 115 24.91 -4.58 -1.09
N GLU A 116 25.42 -4.88 -2.29
CA GLU A 116 26.80 -4.58 -2.68
C GLU A 116 27.10 -3.07 -2.71
N VAL A 117 26.16 -2.27 -3.24
CA VAL A 117 26.27 -0.79 -3.27
C VAL A 117 26.31 -0.22 -1.86
N VAL A 118 25.40 -0.66 -0.99
CA VAL A 118 25.34 -0.24 0.43
C VAL A 118 26.63 -0.65 1.16
N GLN A 119 27.11 -1.88 0.97
CA GLN A 119 28.35 -2.36 1.59
C GLN A 119 29.56 -1.53 1.15
N ARG A 120 29.62 -1.10 -0.11
CA ARG A 120 30.64 -0.18 -0.61
C ARG A 120 30.53 1.19 0.06
N MET A 121 29.33 1.80 0.09
CA MET A 121 29.11 3.11 0.72
C MET A 121 29.55 3.12 2.20
N VAL A 122 29.17 2.09 2.95
CA VAL A 122 29.54 1.92 4.36
C VAL A 122 31.06 1.89 4.53
N ARG A 123 31.75 1.08 3.72
CA ARG A 123 33.22 0.94 3.77
C ARG A 123 33.92 2.22 3.37
N ASP A 124 33.48 2.87 2.29
CA ASP A 124 34.10 4.08 1.75
C ASP A 124 33.90 5.27 2.71
N ALA A 125 32.81 5.28 3.49
CA ALA A 125 32.57 6.23 4.57
C ALA A 125 33.33 5.89 5.88
N GLY A 126 34.05 4.77 5.93
CA GLY A 126 34.88 4.38 7.08
C GLY A 126 34.13 3.73 8.25
N TYR A 127 32.92 3.21 8.03
CA TYR A 127 32.15 2.50 9.05
C TYR A 127 32.30 0.96 8.94
N ASP A 128 32.20 0.26 10.07
CA ASP A 128 32.26 -1.22 10.16
C ASP A 128 30.86 -1.84 10.31
N MET A 129 29.86 -1.30 9.62
CA MET A 129 28.51 -1.86 9.64
C MET A 129 28.40 -3.06 8.70
N LYS A 130 27.79 -4.14 9.18
CA LYS A 130 27.63 -5.40 8.45
C LYS A 130 26.35 -5.42 7.63
N VAL A 131 26.48 -5.70 6.33
CA VAL A 131 25.36 -5.73 5.38
C VAL A 131 25.00 -7.17 5.01
N ALA A 132 23.73 -7.51 5.14
CA ALA A 132 23.13 -8.76 4.68
C ALA A 132 22.00 -8.51 3.69
N TRP A 133 21.63 -9.53 2.92
CA TRP A 133 20.44 -9.47 2.08
C TRP A 133 19.66 -10.77 2.02
N VAL A 134 18.37 -10.65 1.67
CA VAL A 134 17.41 -11.77 1.61
C VAL A 134 17.07 -12.11 0.16
N GLU A 135 17.33 -13.36 -0.25
CA GLU A 135 16.99 -13.96 -1.54
C GLU A 135 15.66 -14.72 -1.43
N GLY A 136 14.90 -14.77 -2.52
CA GLY A 136 13.80 -15.74 -2.70
C GLY A 136 12.50 -15.16 -3.23
N ASP A 137 12.43 -13.84 -3.39
CA ASP A 137 11.23 -13.13 -3.85
C ASP A 137 11.02 -13.21 -5.36
N ASP A 138 12.09 -13.18 -6.17
CA ASP A 138 12.00 -13.45 -7.61
C ASP A 138 11.69 -14.93 -7.86
N VAL A 139 10.45 -15.20 -8.27
CA VAL A 139 9.90 -16.55 -8.47
C VAL A 139 9.45 -16.79 -9.91
N THR A 140 9.98 -15.99 -10.85
CA THR A 140 9.60 -16.04 -12.26
C THR A 140 9.76 -17.44 -12.84
N GLU A 141 10.91 -18.09 -12.61
CA GLU A 141 11.18 -19.45 -13.07
C GLU A 141 10.22 -20.48 -12.46
N GLN A 142 9.90 -20.33 -11.17
CA GLN A 142 9.00 -21.24 -10.45
C GLN A 142 7.57 -21.12 -10.96
N VAL A 143 7.08 -19.89 -11.19
CA VAL A 143 5.75 -19.67 -11.75
C VAL A 143 5.66 -20.25 -13.16
N GLU A 144 6.64 -20.00 -14.02
CA GLU A 144 6.67 -20.57 -15.37
C GLU A 144 6.69 -22.11 -15.36
N ARG A 145 7.47 -22.71 -14.45
CA ARG A 145 7.56 -24.16 -14.29
C ARG A 145 6.23 -24.74 -13.82
N LEU A 146 5.65 -24.20 -12.75
CA LEU A 146 4.40 -24.68 -12.17
C LEU A 146 3.21 -24.50 -13.11
N ALA A 147 3.15 -23.39 -13.86
CA ALA A 147 2.12 -23.19 -14.87
C ALA A 147 2.19 -24.27 -15.96
N LYS A 148 3.40 -24.65 -16.41
CA LYS A 148 3.59 -25.78 -17.36
C LYS A 148 3.22 -27.14 -16.76
N GLU A 149 3.33 -27.29 -15.44
CA GLU A 149 2.91 -28.49 -14.70
C GLU A 149 1.39 -28.51 -14.41
N GLY A 150 0.67 -27.44 -14.75
CA GLY A 150 -0.79 -27.34 -14.65
C GLY A 150 -1.31 -26.54 -13.47
N GLU A 151 -0.45 -25.85 -12.70
CA GLU A 151 -0.88 -24.90 -11.67
C GLU A 151 -1.68 -23.76 -12.32
N GLN A 152 -2.86 -23.47 -11.78
CA GLN A 152 -3.83 -22.58 -12.42
C GLN A 152 -3.61 -21.11 -12.06
N PHE A 153 -2.90 -20.85 -10.95
CA PHE A 153 -2.66 -19.51 -10.40
C PHE A 153 -3.93 -18.67 -10.38
N GLU A 154 -4.97 -19.18 -9.72
CA GLU A 154 -6.26 -18.49 -9.63
C GLU A 154 -6.10 -17.10 -8.99
N SER A 155 -6.61 -16.06 -9.67
CA SER A 155 -6.50 -14.68 -9.21
C SER A 155 -7.26 -14.47 -7.91
N LEU A 156 -6.61 -13.90 -6.89
CA LEU A 156 -7.20 -13.57 -5.59
C LEU A 156 -8.36 -12.56 -5.68
N MET A 157 -8.43 -11.79 -6.76
CA MET A 157 -9.40 -10.68 -6.88
C MET A 157 -10.71 -11.12 -7.53
N HIS A 158 -10.64 -12.00 -8.53
CA HIS A 158 -11.80 -12.31 -9.37
C HIS A 158 -11.95 -13.79 -9.72
N GLY A 159 -11.08 -14.66 -9.20
CA GLY A 159 -11.23 -16.12 -9.28
C GLY A 159 -11.04 -16.71 -10.69
N LYS A 160 -10.53 -15.90 -11.63
CA LYS A 160 -10.18 -16.40 -12.97
C LYS A 160 -8.82 -17.08 -12.91
N LYS A 161 -8.55 -17.95 -13.87
CA LYS A 161 -7.27 -18.66 -14.04
C LYS A 161 -6.29 -17.81 -14.85
N LEU A 162 -4.99 -18.01 -14.64
CA LEU A 162 -3.95 -17.26 -15.34
C LEU A 162 -4.06 -17.40 -16.87
N GLU A 163 -4.45 -18.58 -17.37
CA GLU A 163 -4.69 -18.84 -18.79
C GLU A 163 -5.82 -17.97 -19.40
N GLU A 164 -6.78 -17.53 -18.58
CA GLU A 164 -7.89 -16.67 -19.00
C GLU A 164 -7.49 -15.18 -19.09
N TRP A 165 -6.28 -14.82 -18.65
CA TRP A 165 -5.81 -13.43 -18.65
C TRP A 165 -5.57 -12.88 -20.06
N GLY A 166 -5.17 -13.75 -21.01
CA GLY A 166 -4.86 -13.34 -22.38
C GLY A 166 -3.58 -12.49 -22.50
N MET A 167 -2.70 -12.56 -21.50
CA MET A 167 -1.41 -11.87 -21.48
C MET A 167 -0.27 -12.83 -21.14
N GLU A 168 0.93 -12.51 -21.63
CA GLU A 168 2.15 -13.28 -21.37
C GLU A 168 2.90 -12.67 -20.17
N PRO A 169 3.06 -13.41 -19.05
CA PRO A 169 3.87 -12.96 -17.93
C PRO A 169 5.31 -12.65 -18.31
N VAL A 170 5.90 -11.64 -17.67
CA VAL A 170 7.32 -11.25 -17.86
C VAL A 170 8.15 -11.36 -16.59
N CYS A 171 7.52 -11.29 -15.42
CA CYS A 171 8.17 -11.53 -14.13
C CYS A 171 7.13 -11.89 -13.07
N ALA A 172 7.57 -12.58 -12.02
CA ALA A 172 6.76 -12.88 -10.84
C ALA A 172 7.56 -12.66 -9.55
N GLN A 173 6.92 -12.03 -8.57
CA GLN A 173 7.53 -11.72 -7.27
C GLN A 173 6.64 -12.20 -6.12
N ALA A 174 7.19 -13.06 -5.28
CA ALA A 174 6.54 -13.58 -4.08
C ALA A 174 6.82 -12.68 -2.88
N TYR A 175 5.87 -12.67 -1.95
CA TYR A 175 6.00 -11.94 -0.69
C TYR A 175 6.71 -12.86 0.30
N LEU A 176 7.86 -12.44 0.80
CA LEU A 176 8.60 -13.15 1.84
C LEU A 176 8.23 -12.68 3.26
N GLY A 177 8.45 -13.54 4.25
CA GLY A 177 8.32 -13.22 5.67
C GLY A 177 9.55 -12.56 6.29
N GLY A 178 9.44 -12.19 7.57
CA GLY A 178 10.44 -11.50 8.37
C GLY A 178 11.48 -12.41 9.01
N MET A 179 11.29 -13.74 9.01
CA MET A 179 12.23 -14.64 9.69
C MET A 179 13.63 -14.66 9.06
N GLY A 180 13.76 -14.36 7.75
CA GLY A 180 15.06 -14.14 7.11
C GLY A 180 15.80 -12.91 7.66
N ILE A 181 15.07 -11.84 7.96
CA ILE A 181 15.60 -10.63 8.60
C ILE A 181 16.05 -10.94 10.02
N ALA A 182 15.25 -11.70 10.79
CA ALA A 182 15.62 -12.13 12.13
C ALA A 182 16.94 -12.91 12.14
N VAL A 183 17.10 -13.86 11.20
CA VAL A 183 18.35 -14.63 11.06
C VAL A 183 19.52 -13.75 10.68
N ALA A 184 19.36 -12.84 9.71
CA ALA A 184 20.42 -11.89 9.33
C ALA A 184 20.93 -11.07 10.54
N LEU A 185 20.02 -10.57 11.36
CA LEU A 185 20.34 -9.81 12.56
C LEU A 185 21.00 -10.68 13.66
N ARG A 186 20.60 -11.95 13.81
CA ARG A 186 21.24 -12.91 14.73
C ARG A 186 22.68 -13.22 14.33
N GLU A 187 22.95 -13.27 13.03
CA GLU A 187 24.30 -13.45 12.48
C GLU A 187 25.17 -12.18 12.62
N GLY A 188 24.58 -11.08 13.09
CA GLY A 188 25.28 -9.84 13.41
C GLY A 188 25.17 -8.76 12.34
N ALA A 189 24.21 -8.84 11.41
CA ALA A 189 23.95 -7.74 10.50
C ALA A 189 23.58 -6.45 11.26
N ASP A 190 23.98 -5.32 10.70
CA ASP A 190 23.50 -3.99 11.07
C ASP A 190 22.47 -3.49 10.07
N ILE A 191 22.63 -3.89 8.80
CA ILE A 191 21.77 -3.50 7.69
C ILE A 191 21.31 -4.76 6.95
N VAL A 192 20.00 -4.91 6.74
CA VAL A 192 19.38 -6.01 6.00
C VAL A 192 18.60 -5.44 4.82
N ILE A 193 19.02 -5.82 3.60
CA ILE A 193 18.36 -5.43 2.36
C ILE A 193 17.51 -6.57 1.83
N CYS A 194 16.23 -6.33 1.60
CA CYS A 194 15.30 -7.32 1.07
C CYS A 194 14.82 -6.89 -0.33
N GLY A 195 14.44 -7.88 -1.14
CA GLY A 195 13.52 -7.66 -2.26
C GLY A 195 12.10 -7.58 -1.73
N ARG A 196 11.12 -8.22 -2.37
CA ARG A 196 9.75 -8.25 -1.83
C ARG A 196 9.64 -9.13 -0.57
N VAL A 197 9.55 -8.47 0.58
CA VAL A 197 8.94 -9.00 1.81
C VAL A 197 7.55 -8.40 1.98
N ALA A 198 6.67 -9.03 2.77
CA ALA A 198 5.44 -8.40 3.20
C ALA A 198 5.74 -7.12 4.00
N ASP A 199 4.86 -6.13 3.95
CA ASP A 199 5.17 -4.76 4.41
C ASP A 199 5.51 -4.71 5.91
N ALA A 200 4.81 -5.52 6.71
CA ALA A 200 5.04 -5.69 8.14
C ALA A 200 6.21 -6.63 8.50
N ALA A 201 6.73 -7.41 7.54
CA ALA A 201 7.77 -8.41 7.78
C ALA A 201 9.07 -7.86 8.39
N PRO A 202 9.56 -6.65 8.03
CA PRO A 202 10.70 -6.04 8.72
C PRO A 202 10.49 -5.90 10.24
N VAL A 203 9.27 -5.57 10.67
CA VAL A 203 8.95 -5.44 12.10
C VAL A 203 8.91 -6.80 12.79
N ILE A 204 8.30 -7.81 12.13
CA ILE A 204 8.33 -9.20 12.61
C ILE A 204 9.78 -9.67 12.79
N GLY A 205 10.63 -9.46 11.78
CA GLY A 205 12.03 -9.89 11.81
C GLY A 205 12.85 -9.23 12.90
N VAL A 206 12.70 -7.92 13.09
CA VAL A 206 13.38 -7.17 14.15
C VAL A 206 12.90 -7.62 15.54
N ALA A 207 11.59 -7.74 15.75
CA ALA A 207 11.04 -8.14 17.05
C ALA A 207 11.44 -9.57 17.41
N ALA A 208 11.39 -10.50 16.44
CA ALA A 208 11.83 -11.89 16.63
C ALA A 208 13.34 -12.02 16.88
N TRP A 209 14.18 -11.16 16.27
CA TRP A 209 15.60 -11.07 16.62
C TRP A 209 15.78 -10.58 18.05
N TRP A 210 15.12 -9.48 18.41
CA TRP A 210 15.32 -8.84 19.71
C TRP A 210 14.91 -9.74 20.87
N HIS A 211 13.71 -10.31 20.81
CA HIS A 211 13.15 -11.15 21.88
C HIS A 211 13.53 -12.62 21.78
N GLY A 212 14.17 -13.04 20.69
CA GLY A 212 14.57 -14.43 20.47
C GLY A 212 13.40 -15.34 20.11
N TRP A 213 12.36 -14.81 19.45
CA TRP A 213 11.21 -15.59 19.03
C TRP A 213 11.53 -16.48 17.83
N GLU A 214 10.96 -17.67 17.87
CA GLU A 214 10.97 -18.66 16.80
C GLU A 214 9.55 -18.83 16.21
N TRP A 215 9.43 -19.54 15.09
CA TRP A 215 8.17 -19.75 14.36
C TRP A 215 6.97 -20.24 15.18
N ASN A 216 7.20 -20.87 16.34
CA ASN A 216 6.16 -21.37 17.23
C ASN A 216 5.64 -20.32 18.24
N HIS A 217 6.22 -19.13 18.31
CA HIS A 217 5.77 -18.00 19.14
C HIS A 217 4.70 -17.20 18.40
N LEU A 218 3.59 -17.87 18.07
CA LEU A 218 2.60 -17.34 17.13
C LEU A 218 1.93 -16.06 17.64
N ASP A 219 1.56 -15.99 18.92
CA ASP A 219 0.90 -14.82 19.51
C ASP A 219 1.83 -13.59 19.41
N GLU A 220 3.11 -13.79 19.71
CA GLU A 220 4.13 -12.75 19.65
C GLU A 220 4.40 -12.27 18.21
N LEU A 221 4.52 -13.19 17.26
CA LEU A 221 4.67 -12.88 15.84
C LEU A 221 3.44 -12.15 15.28
N ALA A 222 2.23 -12.53 15.71
CA ALA A 222 0.98 -11.89 15.30
C ALA A 222 0.88 -10.45 15.85
N GLY A 223 1.29 -10.24 17.10
CA GLY A 223 1.42 -8.91 17.67
C GLY A 223 2.42 -8.04 16.90
N ALA A 224 3.58 -8.60 16.51
CA ALA A 224 4.57 -7.90 15.69
C ALA A 224 4.08 -7.61 14.26
N LEU A 225 3.27 -8.51 13.66
CA LEU A 225 2.59 -8.27 12.38
C LEU A 225 1.68 -7.04 12.46
N VAL A 226 0.83 -6.96 13.50
CA VAL A 226 -0.04 -5.80 13.70
C VAL A 226 0.76 -4.53 14.03
N ALA A 227 1.82 -4.63 14.82
CA ALA A 227 2.71 -3.50 15.06
C ALA A 227 3.35 -3.00 13.75
N GLY A 228 3.76 -3.92 12.86
CA GLY A 228 4.30 -3.61 11.54
C GLY A 228 3.31 -2.89 10.65
N HIS A 229 2.11 -3.44 10.52
CA HIS A 229 0.99 -2.83 9.80
C HIS A 229 0.72 -1.37 10.22
N LEU A 230 0.84 -1.11 11.52
CA LEU A 230 0.60 0.21 12.08
C LEU A 230 1.72 1.21 11.77
N ILE A 231 2.96 0.77 11.53
CA ILE A 231 4.12 1.67 11.35
C ILE A 231 4.77 1.67 9.96
N GLU A 232 4.39 0.75 9.06
CA GLU A 232 4.99 0.62 7.72
C GLU A 232 4.67 1.81 6.79
N CYS A 233 3.47 2.37 6.86
CA CYS A 233 3.03 3.45 5.98
C CYS A 233 3.41 4.86 6.46
N SER A 234 4.57 5.00 7.12
CA SER A 234 5.10 6.29 7.58
C SER A 234 4.11 7.05 8.47
N ALA A 235 3.79 8.30 8.17
CA ALA A 235 3.03 9.18 9.04
C ALA A 235 1.54 8.85 9.18
N TYR A 236 1.03 7.74 8.61
CA TYR A 236 -0.42 7.46 8.63
C TYR A 236 -0.96 7.29 10.06
N VAL A 237 -0.34 6.42 10.87
CA VAL A 237 -0.75 6.25 12.27
C VAL A 237 -0.48 7.49 13.13
N THR A 238 0.40 8.38 12.66
CA THR A 238 0.72 9.65 13.32
C THR A 238 -0.11 10.84 12.79
N GLY A 239 -1.21 10.57 12.06
CA GLY A 239 -2.20 11.58 11.63
C GLY A 239 -2.27 11.85 10.13
N GLY A 240 -1.44 11.18 9.32
CA GLY A 240 -1.53 11.22 7.86
C GLY A 240 -2.78 10.50 7.35
N TYR A 241 -3.48 11.08 6.36
CA TYR A 241 -4.75 10.54 5.84
C TYR A 241 -5.85 10.31 6.90
N TYR A 242 -5.71 10.90 8.07
CA TYR A 242 -6.66 10.77 9.18
C TYR A 242 -7.84 11.74 9.01
N SER A 243 -9.08 11.22 9.09
CA SER A 243 -10.30 12.04 8.97
C SER A 243 -10.39 13.20 9.98
N GLY A 244 -9.72 13.10 11.13
CA GLY A 244 -9.67 14.15 12.16
C GLY A 244 -8.62 15.24 11.93
N PHE A 245 -8.20 15.47 10.67
CA PHE A 245 -7.15 16.43 10.31
C PHE A 245 -7.41 17.87 10.79
N LYS A 246 -8.66 18.29 10.98
CA LYS A 246 -8.98 19.64 11.46
C LYS A 246 -8.44 19.90 12.86
N ASP A 247 -8.38 18.89 13.71
CA ASP A 247 -7.83 19.04 15.06
C ASP A 247 -6.30 19.20 15.00
N LEU A 248 -5.63 18.54 14.06
CA LEU A 248 -4.20 18.79 13.78
C LEU A 248 -3.95 20.22 13.31
N ILE A 249 -4.88 20.80 12.53
CA ILE A 249 -4.80 22.21 12.11
C ILE A 249 -4.96 23.14 13.32
N LYS A 250 -6.02 22.96 14.12
CA LYS A 250 -6.30 23.78 15.30
C LYS A 250 -5.14 23.78 16.31
N GLN A 251 -4.47 22.65 16.46
CA GLN A 251 -3.33 22.49 17.38
C GLN A 251 -1.98 22.87 16.75
N GLY A 252 -1.93 23.23 15.47
CA GLY A 252 -0.68 23.52 14.76
C GLY A 252 0.22 22.29 14.53
N LYS A 253 -0.31 21.06 14.69
CA LYS A 253 0.43 19.80 14.56
C LYS A 253 0.49 19.26 13.11
N HIS A 254 -0.05 19.95 12.10
CA HIS A 254 -0.15 19.43 10.72
C HIS A 254 1.11 19.61 9.83
N PHE A 255 2.06 20.47 10.19
CA PHE A 255 3.18 20.83 9.31
C PHE A 255 4.22 19.72 9.11
N ASN A 256 4.70 19.14 10.21
CA ASN A 256 5.78 18.14 10.20
C ASN A 256 5.37 16.94 11.04
N MET A 257 4.44 16.12 10.53
CA MET A 257 3.98 14.93 11.24
C MET A 257 5.13 13.95 11.48
N GLY A 258 5.35 13.57 12.73
CA GLY A 258 6.45 12.67 13.11
C GLY A 258 6.31 11.28 12.51
N PHE A 259 7.43 10.58 12.36
CA PHE A 259 7.40 9.16 12.02
C PHE A 259 6.97 8.30 13.20
N PRO A 260 6.28 7.17 12.98
CA PRO A 260 5.84 6.28 14.04
C PRO A 260 6.97 5.42 14.61
N ILE A 261 6.83 5.06 15.88
CA ILE A 261 7.69 4.11 16.59
C ILE A 261 6.79 3.15 17.36
N ALA A 262 6.97 1.84 17.17
CA ALA A 262 6.34 0.80 17.98
C ALA A 262 7.32 0.31 19.05
N GLU A 263 6.91 0.38 20.32
CA GLU A 263 7.59 -0.26 21.45
C GLU A 263 7.00 -1.67 21.62
N VAL A 264 7.60 -2.68 20.98
CA VAL A 264 7.08 -4.07 20.98
C VAL A 264 7.68 -4.86 22.15
N ASP A 265 6.84 -5.33 23.06
CA ASP A 265 7.26 -6.08 24.24
C ASP A 265 7.46 -7.57 23.98
N HIS A 266 7.87 -8.31 25.01
CA HIS A 266 8.18 -9.74 24.91
C HIS A 266 6.96 -10.65 24.64
N LYS A 267 5.73 -10.12 24.73
CA LYS A 267 4.47 -10.81 24.43
C LYS A 267 3.92 -10.45 23.04
N GLY A 268 4.61 -9.57 22.31
CA GLY A 268 4.13 -9.04 21.02
C GLY A 268 3.11 -7.90 21.15
N GLU A 269 2.75 -7.50 22.37
CA GLU A 269 1.95 -6.28 22.55
C GLU A 269 2.82 -5.07 22.26
N CYS A 270 2.22 -3.97 21.77
CA CYS A 270 3.00 -2.81 21.37
C CYS A 270 2.42 -1.51 21.90
N THR A 271 3.30 -0.54 22.10
CA THR A 271 2.90 0.84 22.37
C THR A 271 3.39 1.73 21.26
N LEU A 272 2.46 2.40 20.59
CA LEU A 272 2.74 3.35 19.52
C LEU A 272 3.08 4.70 20.12
N VAL A 273 4.19 5.26 19.65
CA VAL A 273 4.61 6.64 19.89
C VAL A 273 5.07 7.25 18.57
N LYS A 274 5.50 8.51 18.58
CA LYS A 274 6.03 9.20 17.40
C LYS A 274 7.39 9.84 17.67
N GLU A 275 8.10 10.14 16.60
CA GLU A 275 9.31 10.96 16.57
C GLU A 275 9.18 12.18 17.49
N LYS A 276 10.17 12.41 18.36
CA LYS A 276 10.17 13.54 19.30
C LYS A 276 10.22 14.87 18.55
N ASN A 277 9.72 15.93 19.18
CA ASN A 277 9.76 17.31 18.65
C ASN A 277 9.15 17.47 17.23
N SER A 278 8.12 16.68 16.94
CA SER A 278 7.40 16.68 15.67
C SER A 278 5.92 17.02 15.87
N GLY A 279 5.22 17.32 14.78
CA GLY A 279 3.76 17.39 14.73
C GLY A 279 3.12 15.99 14.66
N GLY A 280 1.90 15.93 14.12
CA GLY A 280 1.08 14.72 14.08
C GLY A 280 0.37 14.44 15.41
N CYS A 281 -0.33 13.32 15.48
CA CYS A 281 -0.92 12.80 16.71
C CYS A 281 -0.86 11.27 16.74
N VAL A 282 -0.76 10.66 17.91
CA VAL A 282 -0.98 9.21 18.07
C VAL A 282 -2.16 9.00 19.02
N THR A 283 -3.32 8.74 18.42
CA THR A 283 -4.58 8.51 19.15
C THR A 283 -5.19 7.18 18.78
N VAL A 284 -6.12 6.68 19.60
CA VAL A 284 -6.89 5.46 19.25
C VAL A 284 -7.53 5.60 17.87
N ALA A 285 -8.01 6.79 17.52
CA ALA A 285 -8.63 7.06 16.23
C ALA A 285 -7.61 7.06 15.07
N SER A 286 -6.39 7.58 15.25
CA SER A 286 -5.35 7.52 14.20
C SER A 286 -4.80 6.09 14.03
N ALA A 287 -4.67 5.34 15.12
CA ALA A 287 -4.32 3.91 15.09
C ALA A 287 -5.42 3.05 14.46
N THR A 288 -6.69 3.30 14.78
CA THR A 288 -7.84 2.64 14.13
C THR A 288 -7.86 2.94 12.64
N SER A 289 -7.64 4.20 12.25
CA SER A 289 -7.53 4.61 10.86
C SER A 289 -6.48 3.79 10.12
N GLN A 290 -5.30 3.58 10.70
CA GLN A 290 -4.27 2.77 10.07
C GLN A 290 -4.58 1.27 10.08
N LEU A 291 -5.17 0.74 11.16
CA LEU A 291 -5.53 -0.69 11.21
C LEU A 291 -6.51 -1.07 10.11
N VAL A 292 -7.55 -0.26 9.89
CA VAL A 292 -8.61 -0.56 8.91
C VAL A 292 -8.19 -0.31 7.45
N TYR A 293 -6.98 0.19 7.23
CA TYR A 293 -6.35 0.28 5.91
C TYR A 293 -5.75 -1.09 5.56
N GLU A 294 -5.94 -1.56 4.33
CA GLU A 294 -5.27 -2.76 3.78
C GLU A 294 -5.54 -4.12 4.45
N ILE A 295 -6.60 -4.23 5.25
CA ILE A 295 -7.08 -5.50 5.80
C ILE A 295 -8.24 -6.07 4.98
N GLN A 296 -8.31 -7.40 4.86
CA GLN A 296 -9.34 -8.10 4.07
C GLN A 296 -10.37 -8.84 4.92
N GLY A 297 -10.14 -8.93 6.23
CA GLY A 297 -10.97 -9.71 7.15
C GLY A 297 -10.39 -9.74 8.56
N PRO A 298 -11.09 -10.41 9.50
CA PRO A 298 -10.62 -10.57 10.89
C PRO A 298 -9.37 -11.43 11.02
N LEU A 299 -9.05 -12.28 10.04
CA LEU A 299 -7.79 -13.02 9.97
C LEU A 299 -6.86 -12.34 8.98
N TYR A 300 -5.80 -11.72 9.48
CA TYR A 300 -4.78 -11.11 8.65
C TYR A 300 -3.72 -12.14 8.27
N TYR A 301 -3.76 -12.60 7.02
CA TYR A 301 -2.84 -13.58 6.47
C TYR A 301 -1.46 -12.98 6.17
N ASN A 302 -0.40 -13.60 6.71
CA ASN A 302 1.00 -13.28 6.42
C ASN A 302 1.83 -14.58 6.26
N CYS A 303 3.04 -14.45 5.72
CA CYS A 303 3.97 -15.55 5.45
C CYS A 303 4.44 -16.26 6.73
N ASP A 304 4.67 -15.52 7.81
CA ASP A 304 5.21 -16.08 9.07
C ASP A 304 4.12 -16.50 10.05
N VAL A 305 2.96 -15.84 10.01
CA VAL A 305 1.87 -16.02 10.98
C VAL A 305 0.55 -15.55 10.38
N VAL A 306 -0.58 -16.02 10.91
CA VAL A 306 -1.87 -15.34 10.72
C VAL A 306 -2.26 -14.64 12.02
N ALA A 307 -2.56 -13.35 11.96
CA ALA A 307 -3.07 -12.60 13.10
C ALA A 307 -4.60 -12.58 13.10
N ASP A 308 -5.22 -13.06 14.18
CA ASP A 308 -6.63 -12.85 14.46
C ASP A 308 -6.78 -11.52 15.21
N ILE A 309 -7.42 -10.56 14.55
CA ILE A 309 -7.64 -9.19 15.06
C ILE A 309 -9.03 -9.00 15.67
N SER A 310 -9.83 -10.06 15.82
CA SER A 310 -11.21 -9.96 16.32
C SER A 310 -11.29 -9.36 17.73
N ASP A 311 -10.28 -9.63 18.57
CA ASP A 311 -10.20 -9.17 19.96
C ASP A 311 -9.17 -8.04 20.17
N ILE A 312 -8.71 -7.39 19.10
CA ILE A 312 -7.73 -6.30 19.17
C ILE A 312 -8.26 -5.13 20.01
N LYS A 313 -7.45 -4.62 20.93
CA LYS A 313 -7.77 -3.48 21.79
C LYS A 313 -6.77 -2.37 21.59
N MET A 314 -7.27 -1.14 21.57
CA MET A 314 -6.44 0.07 21.54
C MET A 314 -6.82 0.97 22.70
N VAL A 315 -5.84 1.32 23.54
CA VAL A 315 -6.06 2.14 24.74
C VAL A 315 -5.14 3.36 24.67
N GLN A 316 -5.73 4.55 24.83
CA GLN A 316 -4.96 5.79 24.98
C GLN A 316 -4.23 5.77 26.32
N VAL A 317 -2.90 5.82 26.30
CA VAL A 317 -2.07 5.82 27.52
C VAL A 317 -1.58 7.22 27.87
N ASP A 318 -1.30 8.06 26.87
CA ASP A 318 -0.85 9.45 27.03
C ASP A 318 -1.15 10.30 25.77
N GLU A 319 -0.89 11.61 25.80
CA GLU A 319 -0.89 12.48 24.62
C GLU A 319 0.16 11.96 23.61
N ASP A 320 -0.28 11.40 22.48
CA ASP A 320 0.59 10.73 21.49
C ASP A 320 1.16 9.37 21.92
N LYS A 321 0.42 8.62 22.77
CA LYS A 321 0.78 7.25 23.15
C LYS A 321 -0.44 6.31 23.21
N VAL A 322 -0.43 5.26 22.38
CA VAL A 322 -1.51 4.26 22.31
C VAL A 322 -0.96 2.86 22.51
N HIS A 323 -1.53 2.10 23.43
CA HIS A 323 -1.20 0.70 23.64
C HIS A 323 -2.13 -0.22 22.86
N VAL A 324 -1.58 -1.22 22.19
CA VAL A 324 -2.28 -2.19 21.34
C VAL A 324 -2.02 -3.60 21.87
N SER A 325 -3.10 -4.36 22.08
CA SER A 325 -3.08 -5.72 22.66
C SER A 325 -4.23 -6.56 22.11
N GLY A 326 -4.31 -7.84 22.53
CA GLY A 326 -5.46 -8.71 22.24
C GLY A 326 -5.41 -9.45 20.90
N VAL A 327 -4.33 -9.29 20.12
CA VAL A 327 -4.12 -10.02 18.86
C VAL A 327 -3.73 -11.47 19.17
N LYS A 328 -4.31 -12.42 18.45
CA LYS A 328 -4.02 -13.86 18.58
C LYS A 328 -3.29 -14.42 17.37
N GLY A 329 -2.31 -15.28 17.60
CA GLY A 329 -1.51 -15.89 16.55
C GLY A 329 -2.02 -17.27 16.15
N LEU A 330 -2.07 -17.51 14.84
CA LEU A 330 -2.44 -18.78 14.23
C LEU A 330 -1.36 -19.20 13.23
N PRO A 331 -1.19 -20.51 12.94
CA PRO A 331 -0.16 -20.98 12.02
C PRO A 331 -0.28 -20.30 10.64
N PRO A 332 0.83 -19.94 9.97
CA PRO A 332 0.78 -19.33 8.65
C PRO A 332 0.13 -20.24 7.59
N PRO A 333 -0.35 -19.68 6.47
CA PRO A 333 -0.78 -20.47 5.33
C PRO A 333 0.39 -21.25 4.72
N PRO A 334 0.14 -22.42 4.08
CA PRO A 334 1.18 -23.15 3.33
C PRO A 334 1.63 -22.42 2.06
N THR A 335 0.97 -21.31 1.72
CA THR A 335 1.22 -20.48 0.55
C THR A 335 1.58 -19.05 0.95
N THR A 336 2.16 -18.30 0.01
CA THR A 336 2.35 -16.85 0.09
C THR A 336 1.72 -16.15 -1.12
N LYS A 337 1.50 -14.84 -1.03
CA LYS A 337 1.06 -14.01 -2.17
C LYS A 337 2.19 -13.95 -3.21
N VAL A 338 1.82 -14.10 -4.49
CA VAL A 338 2.69 -13.84 -5.63
C VAL A 338 2.02 -12.85 -6.58
N GLY A 339 2.79 -11.86 -7.01
CA GLY A 339 2.40 -10.92 -8.05
C GLY A 339 3.05 -11.28 -9.37
N ILE A 340 2.24 -11.57 -10.38
CA ILE A 340 2.67 -11.92 -11.74
C ILE A 340 2.40 -10.71 -12.63
N THR A 341 3.40 -10.23 -13.35
CA THR A 341 3.30 -8.99 -14.15
C THR A 341 3.32 -9.32 -15.64
N ALA A 342 2.47 -8.66 -16.42
CA ALA A 342 2.47 -8.75 -17.88
C ALA A 342 2.35 -7.37 -18.54
N PRO A 343 3.00 -7.13 -19.71
CA PRO A 343 2.81 -5.91 -20.48
C PRO A 343 1.41 -5.89 -21.10
N ALA A 344 0.66 -4.81 -20.83
CA ALA A 344 -0.74 -4.70 -21.22
C ALA A 344 -0.95 -3.83 -22.47
N GLY A 345 -0.06 -2.86 -22.72
CA GLY A 345 -0.07 -1.99 -23.89
C GLY A 345 0.48 -0.60 -23.57
N PHE A 346 -0.07 0.41 -24.23
CA PHE A 346 0.25 1.82 -24.02
C PHE A 346 -0.98 2.58 -23.56
N GLN A 347 -0.76 3.58 -22.72
CA GLN A 347 -1.79 4.51 -22.28
C GLN A 347 -1.37 5.95 -22.52
N ALA A 348 -2.35 6.81 -22.77
CA ALA A 348 -2.18 8.25 -22.91
C ALA A 348 -3.46 8.96 -22.49
N GLU A 349 -3.36 10.22 -22.13
CA GLU A 349 -4.51 11.04 -21.77
C GLU A 349 -4.44 12.44 -22.36
N TRP A 350 -5.63 12.97 -22.64
CA TRP A 350 -5.86 14.32 -23.11
C TRP A 350 -6.72 15.06 -22.10
N HIS A 351 -6.38 16.32 -21.82
CA HIS A 351 -7.12 17.16 -20.88
C HIS A 351 -7.67 18.40 -21.60
N ILE A 352 -8.99 18.56 -21.55
CA ILE A 352 -9.70 19.74 -22.03
C ILE A 352 -10.35 20.39 -20.81
N TYR A 353 -10.01 21.64 -20.54
CA TYR A 353 -10.59 22.39 -19.43
C TYR A 353 -11.86 23.08 -19.91
N LEU A 354 -12.96 22.85 -19.20
CA LEU A 354 -14.27 23.42 -19.50
C LEU A 354 -14.71 24.32 -18.34
N CYS A 355 -15.40 25.42 -18.64
CA CYS A 355 -15.89 26.37 -17.62
C CYS A 355 -17.31 26.86 -17.95
N GLY A 356 -18.10 27.15 -16.93
CA GLY A 356 -19.40 27.81 -17.03
C GLY A 356 -20.61 26.86 -16.95
N LEU A 357 -21.75 27.33 -17.47
CA LEU A 357 -23.03 26.64 -17.40
C LEU A 357 -23.04 25.34 -18.24
N ASP A 358 -24.04 24.50 -18.00
CA ASP A 358 -24.38 23.33 -18.83
C ASP A 358 -23.22 22.33 -19.02
N MET A 359 -22.46 22.09 -17.94
CA MET A 359 -21.23 21.28 -17.98
C MET A 359 -21.42 19.89 -18.62
N GLU A 360 -22.53 19.21 -18.30
CA GLU A 360 -22.84 17.89 -18.85
C GLU A 360 -22.98 17.93 -20.39
N ASP A 361 -23.68 18.94 -20.93
CA ASP A 361 -23.83 19.13 -22.37
C ASP A 361 -22.51 19.50 -23.05
N LYS A 362 -21.67 20.30 -22.37
CA LYS A 362 -20.33 20.66 -22.86
C LYS A 362 -19.39 19.46 -22.95
N CYS A 363 -19.42 18.59 -21.94
CA CYS A 363 -18.70 17.31 -21.98
C CYS A 363 -19.24 16.43 -23.10
N LYS A 364 -20.58 16.32 -23.22
CA LYS A 364 -21.23 15.49 -24.22
C LYS A 364 -20.88 15.88 -25.66
N ILE A 365 -20.98 17.17 -26.03
CA ILE A 365 -20.66 17.61 -27.39
C ILE A 365 -19.19 17.35 -27.73
N THR A 366 -18.29 17.55 -26.77
CA THR A 366 -16.86 17.32 -26.94
C THR A 366 -16.56 15.82 -27.10
N GLU A 367 -17.19 14.96 -26.30
CA GLU A 367 -17.12 13.51 -26.45
C GLU A 367 -17.61 13.05 -27.83
N ASP A 368 -18.79 13.51 -28.25
CA ASP A 368 -19.41 13.11 -29.53
C ASP A 368 -18.50 13.48 -30.72
N GLN A 369 -17.85 14.65 -30.68
CA GLN A 369 -16.91 15.08 -31.70
C GLN A 369 -15.60 14.27 -31.71
N VAL A 370 -15.03 13.95 -30.54
CA VAL A 370 -13.84 13.09 -30.45
C VAL A 370 -14.15 11.70 -31.00
N ARG A 371 -15.31 11.13 -30.65
CA ARG A 371 -15.73 9.84 -31.19
C ARG A 371 -15.91 9.87 -32.70
N TYR A 372 -16.49 10.95 -33.22
CA TYR A 372 -16.62 11.16 -34.67
C TYR A 372 -15.25 11.23 -35.37
N ALA A 373 -14.30 12.00 -34.82
CA ALA A 373 -12.96 12.16 -35.37
C ALA A 373 -12.15 10.85 -35.39
N LEU A 374 -12.30 10.02 -34.36
CA LEU A 374 -11.67 8.69 -34.29
C LEU A 374 -12.29 7.69 -35.28
N GLY A 375 -13.60 7.80 -35.58
CA GLY A 375 -14.28 6.92 -36.52
C GLY A 375 -14.13 5.43 -36.16
N ASP A 376 -13.80 4.59 -37.15
CA ASP A 376 -13.59 3.15 -36.95
C ASP A 376 -12.36 2.80 -36.10
N ASP A 377 -11.40 3.72 -35.97
CA ASP A 377 -10.20 3.50 -35.16
C ASP A 377 -10.51 3.38 -33.65
N ILE A 378 -11.72 3.78 -33.21
CA ILE A 378 -12.21 3.50 -31.83
C ILE A 378 -12.02 2.02 -31.44
N LYS A 379 -12.18 1.09 -32.39
CA LYS A 379 -12.07 -0.36 -32.14
C LYS A 379 -10.65 -0.82 -31.83
N LYS A 380 -9.64 0.01 -32.08
CA LYS A 380 -8.22 -0.29 -31.78
C LYS A 380 -7.88 0.00 -30.32
N PHE A 381 -8.68 0.80 -29.62
CA PHE A 381 -8.48 1.06 -28.20
C PHE A 381 -9.05 -0.10 -27.37
N SER A 382 -8.23 -0.64 -26.47
CA SER A 382 -8.72 -1.57 -25.44
C SER A 382 -9.55 -0.85 -24.38
N LEU A 383 -9.32 0.45 -24.20
CA LEU A 383 -10.14 1.32 -23.37
C LEU A 383 -10.11 2.75 -23.92
N LEU A 384 -11.27 3.38 -24.02
CA LEU A 384 -11.41 4.81 -24.26
C LEU A 384 -12.47 5.36 -23.32
N LYS A 385 -12.07 6.24 -22.41
CA LYS A 385 -12.91 6.73 -21.31
C LYS A 385 -12.89 8.24 -21.24
N PHE A 386 -14.07 8.82 -21.05
CA PHE A 386 -14.29 10.26 -20.93
C PHE A 386 -14.71 10.55 -19.50
N HIS A 387 -14.05 11.52 -18.86
CA HIS A 387 -14.27 11.86 -17.46
C HIS A 387 -14.63 13.33 -17.34
N GLN A 388 -15.74 13.62 -16.65
CA GLN A 388 -16.03 14.96 -16.15
C GLN A 388 -15.57 15.05 -14.70
N ASN A 389 -14.49 15.80 -14.43
CA ASN A 389 -13.93 15.91 -13.10
C ASN A 389 -14.26 17.26 -12.47
N GLY A 390 -15.30 17.25 -11.64
CA GLY A 390 -15.85 18.43 -10.99
C GLY A 390 -17.11 18.96 -11.67
N THR A 391 -17.55 20.11 -11.22
CA THR A 391 -18.63 20.91 -11.80
C THR A 391 -18.29 22.38 -11.62
N SER A 392 -18.76 23.25 -12.50
CA SER A 392 -18.58 24.70 -12.38
C SER A 392 -19.63 25.26 -11.42
N PRO A 393 -19.26 25.76 -10.22
CA PRO A 393 -20.23 26.37 -9.32
C PRO A 393 -20.85 27.63 -9.93
N ILE A 394 -22.12 27.89 -9.61
CA ILE A 394 -22.76 29.18 -9.92
C ILE A 394 -22.05 30.26 -9.10
N ASP A 395 -21.75 31.40 -9.74
CA ASP A 395 -21.07 32.54 -9.12
C ASP A 395 -19.73 32.17 -8.44
N ALA A 396 -18.97 31.25 -9.05
CA ALA A 396 -17.64 30.89 -8.57
C ALA A 396 -16.74 32.14 -8.43
N PRO A 397 -16.03 32.31 -7.31
CA PRO A 397 -15.28 33.55 -7.02
C PRO A 397 -13.98 33.68 -7.83
N SER A 398 -13.60 32.64 -8.59
CA SER A 398 -12.46 32.67 -9.51
C SER A 398 -12.69 31.70 -10.68
N LEU A 399 -11.98 31.93 -11.77
CA LEU A 399 -11.96 31.02 -12.92
C LEU A 399 -11.44 29.63 -12.52
N ASP A 400 -10.40 29.57 -11.67
CA ASP A 400 -9.80 28.30 -11.23
C ASP A 400 -10.81 27.39 -10.53
N LEU A 401 -11.71 27.94 -9.69
CA LEU A 401 -12.77 27.17 -9.02
C LEU A 401 -13.95 26.83 -9.93
N ALA A 402 -14.13 27.56 -11.03
CA ALA A 402 -15.16 27.29 -12.04
C ALA A 402 -14.72 26.26 -13.09
N THR A 403 -13.42 25.94 -13.14
CA THR A 403 -12.84 25.10 -14.19
C THR A 403 -13.00 23.61 -13.86
N VAL A 404 -13.51 22.87 -14.82
CA VAL A 404 -13.70 21.41 -14.78
C VAL A 404 -12.70 20.77 -15.74
N ASP A 405 -12.05 19.70 -15.30
CA ASP A 405 -11.15 18.92 -16.14
C ASP A 405 -11.93 17.82 -16.88
N PHE A 406 -12.09 17.97 -18.19
CA PHE A 406 -12.61 16.94 -19.07
C PHE A 406 -11.46 16.08 -19.61
N ARG A 407 -11.23 14.95 -18.95
CA ARG A 407 -10.13 14.03 -19.26
C ARG A 407 -10.59 12.94 -20.21
N ILE A 408 -9.82 12.73 -21.28
CA ILE A 408 -9.98 11.66 -22.26
C ILE A 408 -8.82 10.69 -22.06
N PHE A 409 -9.11 9.51 -21.51
CA PHE A 409 -8.13 8.48 -21.21
C PHE A 409 -8.21 7.34 -22.23
N ALA A 410 -7.07 6.94 -22.79
CA ALA A 410 -6.98 5.91 -23.81
C ALA A 410 -5.93 4.85 -23.45
N GLN A 411 -6.29 3.58 -23.67
CA GLN A 411 -5.37 2.44 -23.66
C GLN A 411 -5.49 1.67 -24.98
N SER A 412 -4.36 1.22 -25.52
CA SER A 412 -4.30 0.42 -26.74
C SER A 412 -3.11 -0.52 -26.73
N ARG A 413 -3.26 -1.68 -27.38
CA ARG A 413 -2.14 -2.60 -27.70
C ARG A 413 -1.46 -2.25 -29.03
N ASP A 414 -2.11 -1.43 -29.85
CA ASP A 414 -1.55 -0.89 -31.09
C ASP A 414 -0.68 0.34 -30.76
N PRO A 415 0.66 0.26 -30.86
CA PRO A 415 1.52 1.41 -30.58
C PRO A 415 1.37 2.53 -31.61
N GLU A 416 0.93 2.22 -32.85
CA GLU A 416 0.90 3.21 -33.93
C GLU A 416 -0.21 4.24 -33.70
N ILE A 417 -1.41 3.81 -33.31
CA ILE A 417 -2.50 4.74 -32.98
C ILE A 417 -2.19 5.62 -31.76
N MET A 418 -1.28 5.17 -30.87
CA MET A 418 -0.92 5.93 -29.68
C MET A 418 0.20 6.93 -29.93
N ARG A 419 0.79 6.97 -31.13
CA ARG A 419 1.84 7.93 -31.47
C ARG A 419 1.31 9.36 -31.53
N PRO A 420 1.99 10.33 -30.90
CA PRO A 420 1.53 11.70 -30.86
C PRO A 420 1.83 12.48 -32.15
N ASP A 421 2.75 11.99 -32.99
CA ASP A 421 3.32 12.67 -34.15
C ASP A 421 2.61 12.37 -35.49
N ILE A 422 1.63 11.47 -35.50
CA ILE A 422 0.95 11.05 -36.74
C ILE A 422 -0.48 11.62 -36.86
N PRO A 423 -0.96 11.93 -38.09
CA PRO A 423 -2.30 12.49 -38.28
C PRO A 423 -3.46 11.63 -37.80
N THR A 424 -3.29 10.30 -37.84
CA THR A 424 -4.31 9.31 -37.44
C THR A 424 -4.21 8.89 -35.98
N GLY A 425 -3.26 9.44 -35.23
CA GLY A 425 -3.00 9.08 -33.84
C GLY A 425 -4.02 9.70 -32.89
N PHE A 426 -4.20 9.06 -31.72
CA PHE A 426 -5.08 9.52 -30.64
C PHE A 426 -4.91 11.01 -30.35
N ASN A 427 -3.66 11.46 -30.20
CA ASN A 427 -3.33 12.85 -29.92
C ASN A 427 -3.93 13.81 -30.97
N ARG A 428 -3.69 13.53 -32.25
CA ARG A 428 -4.10 14.43 -33.33
C ARG A 428 -5.62 14.46 -33.47
N ARG A 429 -6.28 13.31 -33.33
CA ARG A 429 -7.74 13.17 -33.41
C ARG A 429 -8.49 13.91 -32.31
N VAL A 430 -7.93 13.94 -31.10
CA VAL A 430 -8.49 14.76 -30.03
C VAL A 430 -8.22 16.24 -30.29
N LEU A 431 -7.01 16.61 -30.71
CA LEU A 431 -6.62 18.00 -30.94
C LEU A 431 -7.45 18.69 -32.03
N GLU A 432 -7.81 18.00 -33.12
CA GLU A 432 -8.58 18.59 -34.23
C GLU A 432 -10.02 18.99 -33.86
N VAL A 433 -10.54 18.44 -32.77
CA VAL A 433 -11.86 18.74 -32.23
C VAL A 433 -11.90 20.05 -31.44
N PHE A 434 -10.76 20.51 -30.89
CA PHE A 434 -10.73 21.64 -29.96
C PHE A 434 -11.44 22.90 -30.46
N LEU A 435 -11.16 23.34 -31.69
CA LEU A 435 -11.76 24.57 -32.26
C LEU A 435 -13.23 24.41 -32.67
N GLN A 436 -13.79 23.22 -32.50
CA GLN A 436 -15.20 22.89 -32.76
C GLN A 436 -15.95 22.55 -31.45
N SER A 437 -15.23 22.43 -30.33
CA SER A 437 -15.74 21.98 -29.04
C SER A 437 -16.64 23.01 -28.35
N ALA A 438 -17.13 22.65 -27.17
CA ALA A 438 -18.02 23.47 -26.38
C ALA A 438 -17.48 24.88 -26.08
N PRO A 439 -18.34 25.91 -25.94
CA PRO A 439 -17.91 27.24 -25.54
C PRO A 439 -17.26 27.21 -24.14
N GLY A 440 -16.17 27.97 -23.96
CA GLY A 440 -15.42 28.01 -22.71
C GLY A 440 -14.44 26.83 -22.54
N ALA A 441 -14.06 26.17 -23.64
CA ALA A 441 -13.00 25.18 -23.66
C ALA A 441 -11.60 25.80 -23.77
N SER A 442 -10.65 25.23 -23.04
CA SER A 442 -9.20 25.49 -23.15
C SER A 442 -8.44 24.17 -23.09
N LEU A 443 -7.19 24.13 -23.56
CA LEU A 443 -6.37 22.92 -23.55
C LEU A 443 -5.30 22.95 -22.45
N SER A 444 -4.84 21.78 -22.03
CA SER A 444 -3.58 21.66 -21.27
C SER A 444 -2.38 22.11 -22.11
N ASN A 445 -1.51 22.93 -21.51
CA ASN A 445 -0.23 23.32 -22.11
C ASN A 445 0.83 22.22 -21.98
N ASP A 446 0.64 21.26 -21.06
CA ASP A 446 1.56 20.13 -20.87
C ASP A 446 1.07 18.92 -21.66
N LEU A 447 1.75 18.65 -22.77
CA LEU A 447 1.45 17.54 -23.68
C LEU A 447 2.23 16.26 -23.33
N ARG A 448 2.95 16.20 -22.21
CA ARG A 448 3.67 14.95 -21.84
C ARG A 448 2.72 13.77 -21.61
N GLN A 449 1.49 14.04 -21.21
CA GLN A 449 0.47 13.00 -20.96
C GLN A 449 -0.12 12.38 -22.23
N VAL A 450 0.04 13.04 -23.40
CA VAL A 450 -0.40 12.46 -24.68
C VAL A 450 0.66 11.53 -25.27
N VAL A 451 1.87 11.52 -24.71
CA VAL A 451 2.95 10.63 -25.12
C VAL A 451 2.63 9.22 -24.60
N PRO A 452 2.67 8.19 -25.45
CA PRO A 452 2.31 6.84 -25.05
C PRO A 452 3.24 6.33 -23.95
N LYS A 453 2.67 6.02 -22.79
CA LYS A 453 3.34 5.39 -21.67
C LYS A 453 3.02 3.89 -21.67
N PRO A 454 4.01 2.98 -21.72
CA PRO A 454 3.77 1.56 -21.47
C PRO A 454 3.12 1.36 -20.09
N TYR A 455 2.15 0.46 -20.01
CA TYR A 455 1.56 0.06 -18.75
C TYR A 455 1.50 -1.47 -18.62
N TYR A 456 1.40 -1.92 -17.39
CA TYR A 456 1.45 -3.32 -17.02
C TYR A 456 0.20 -3.67 -16.24
N GLU A 457 -0.25 -4.91 -16.40
CA GLU A 457 -1.25 -5.47 -15.50
C GLU A 457 -0.58 -6.39 -14.48
N TYR A 458 -1.22 -6.50 -13.32
CA TYR A 458 -0.69 -7.20 -12.15
C TYR A 458 -1.69 -8.26 -11.71
N TRP A 459 -1.29 -9.52 -11.84
CA TRP A 459 -2.10 -10.67 -11.49
C TRP A 459 -1.66 -11.21 -10.13
N VAL A 460 -2.60 -11.26 -9.18
CA VAL A 460 -2.32 -11.69 -7.82
C VAL A 460 -2.79 -13.11 -7.60
N ALA A 461 -1.89 -14.03 -7.25
CA ALA A 461 -2.20 -15.42 -6.95
C ALA A 461 -1.49 -15.88 -5.66
N LEU A 462 -1.59 -17.17 -5.38
CA LEU A 462 -0.88 -17.83 -4.28
C LEU A 462 0.21 -18.76 -4.85
N LEU A 463 1.35 -18.82 -4.16
CA LEU A 463 2.46 -19.73 -4.45
C LEU A 463 2.77 -20.56 -3.18
N PRO A 464 2.98 -21.88 -3.27
CA PRO A 464 3.44 -22.68 -2.14
C PRO A 464 4.73 -22.13 -1.53
N GLN A 465 4.80 -21.99 -0.20
CA GLN A 465 6.02 -21.49 0.45
C GLN A 465 7.24 -22.41 0.22
N SER A 466 7.01 -23.70 -0.05
CA SER A 466 8.05 -24.67 -0.40
C SER A 466 8.78 -24.40 -1.72
N GLU A 467 8.23 -23.54 -2.57
CA GLU A 467 8.83 -23.16 -3.86
C GLU A 467 9.79 -21.97 -3.75
N LEU A 468 9.80 -21.31 -2.58
CA LEU A 468 10.66 -20.17 -2.32
C LEU A 468 12.10 -20.64 -2.10
N ARG A 469 13.04 -20.06 -2.86
CA ARG A 469 14.48 -20.19 -2.60
C ARG A 469 14.90 -19.18 -1.54
N HIS A 470 14.30 -19.27 -0.34
CA HIS A 470 14.52 -18.29 0.73
C HIS A 470 15.90 -18.46 1.35
N ARG A 471 16.79 -17.49 1.19
CA ARG A 471 18.16 -17.52 1.73
C ARG A 471 18.60 -16.16 2.28
N VAL A 472 19.48 -16.19 3.27
CA VAL A 472 20.12 -15.00 3.83
C VAL A 472 21.59 -15.01 3.42
N HIS A 473 22.06 -13.90 2.86
CA HIS A 473 23.43 -13.71 2.41
C HIS A 473 24.15 -12.71 3.31
N CYS A 474 25.16 -13.15 4.05
CA CYS A 474 25.99 -12.34 4.93
C CYS A 474 27.26 -11.90 4.20
N LEU A 475 27.33 -10.64 3.73
CA LEU A 475 28.43 -10.19 2.86
C LEU A 475 29.80 -10.20 3.55
N TRP A 476 29.86 -10.03 4.87
CA TRP A 476 31.10 -10.05 5.64
C TRP A 476 31.69 -11.45 5.84
N LYS A 477 30.95 -12.52 5.54
CA LYS A 477 31.43 -13.92 5.66
C LYS A 477 31.96 -14.52 4.36
N LYS A 478 31.80 -13.83 3.22
CA LYS A 478 32.19 -14.32 1.88
C LYS A 478 33.71 -14.50 1.68
N ASN A 479 34.56 -14.11 2.63
CA ASN A 479 36.01 -14.02 2.42
C ASN A 479 36.81 -15.34 2.54
N ASP A 480 36.24 -16.45 3.06
CA ASP A 480 37.01 -17.70 3.25
C ASP A 480 36.40 -18.96 2.58
N ASP A 481 35.11 -18.95 2.22
CA ASP A 481 34.42 -19.99 1.45
C ASP A 481 33.15 -19.34 0.87
N SER A 482 32.91 -19.47 -0.44
CA SER A 482 31.76 -18.84 -1.10
C SER A 482 30.40 -19.33 -0.56
N SER A 483 30.38 -20.46 0.14
CA SER A 483 29.20 -21.01 0.79
C SER A 483 29.01 -20.57 2.26
N ALA A 484 30.07 -20.15 2.96
CA ALA A 484 30.02 -19.84 4.40
C ALA A 484 29.18 -18.61 4.78
N GLY A 485 28.81 -17.79 3.78
CA GLY A 485 27.97 -16.61 3.96
C GLY A 485 26.49 -16.81 3.61
N VAL A 486 26.07 -18.00 3.13
CA VAL A 486 24.70 -18.22 2.65
C VAL A 486 23.97 -19.18 3.59
N ILE A 487 22.83 -18.73 4.13
CA ILE A 487 22.00 -19.50 5.05
C ILE A 487 20.66 -19.78 4.38
N ALA A 488 20.36 -21.05 4.11
CA ALA A 488 19.06 -21.44 3.61
C ALA A 488 18.02 -21.38 4.73
N MET A 489 16.89 -20.73 4.48
CA MET A 489 15.79 -20.64 5.43
C MET A 489 14.88 -21.85 5.30
N PRO A 490 14.47 -22.48 6.42
CA PRO A 490 13.45 -23.52 6.37
C PRO A 490 12.09 -22.92 6.03
N VAL A 491 11.20 -23.74 5.46
CA VAL A 491 9.77 -23.43 5.38
C VAL A 491 9.14 -23.42 6.78
N PRO A 492 8.02 -22.69 7.00
CA PRO A 492 7.28 -22.76 8.25
C PRO A 492 7.02 -24.22 8.65
N PRO A 493 7.40 -24.64 9.87
CA PRO A 493 7.30 -26.05 10.27
C PRO A 493 5.86 -26.51 10.47
N VAL A 494 4.97 -25.58 10.82
CA VAL A 494 3.53 -25.82 11.01
C VAL A 494 2.78 -24.79 10.20
N THR A 495 1.92 -25.25 9.31
CA THR A 495 1.05 -24.40 8.48
C THR A 495 -0.40 -24.85 8.60
N ARG A 496 -1.33 -23.96 8.25
CA ARG A 496 -2.77 -24.27 8.21
C ARG A 496 -3.37 -23.70 6.92
N THR A 497 -4.21 -24.47 6.24
CA THR A 497 -4.97 -23.94 5.10
C THR A 497 -6.15 -23.11 5.59
N TYR A 498 -6.34 -21.93 5.00
CA TYR A 498 -7.43 -21.01 5.30
C TYR A 498 -8.36 -20.88 4.10
N PRO A 499 -9.66 -20.62 4.32
CA PRO A 499 -10.53 -20.23 3.23
C PRO A 499 -10.06 -18.89 2.66
N ARG A 500 -10.03 -18.79 1.32
CA ARG A 500 -9.69 -17.55 0.63
C ARG A 500 -10.68 -16.43 0.99
N GLN A 501 -11.97 -16.76 0.97
CA GLN A 501 -13.03 -15.85 1.38
C GLN A 501 -13.29 -16.02 2.88
N GLN A 502 -13.14 -14.94 3.64
CA GLN A 502 -13.46 -14.93 5.07
C GLN A 502 -14.97 -14.71 5.28
N ALA A 503 -15.43 -14.98 6.50
CA ALA A 503 -16.84 -14.80 6.86
C ALA A 503 -17.26 -13.34 6.67
N SER A 504 -18.29 -13.13 5.84
CA SER A 504 -18.95 -11.86 5.62
C SER A 504 -20.34 -11.90 6.26
N TYR A 505 -20.69 -10.90 7.06
CA TYR A 505 -21.94 -10.89 7.81
C TYR A 505 -22.48 -9.48 8.10
N GLU A 506 -23.81 -9.38 8.15
CA GLU A 506 -24.50 -8.25 8.77
C GLU A 506 -24.47 -8.36 10.29
N THR A 507 -24.69 -7.24 10.98
CA THR A 507 -24.63 -7.22 12.43
C THR A 507 -25.63 -8.22 13.04
N ALA A 508 -25.16 -9.04 13.99
CA ALA A 508 -25.96 -10.13 14.54
C ALA A 508 -27.14 -9.63 15.41
N ASN A 509 -27.01 -8.43 15.99
CA ASN A 509 -27.97 -7.84 16.91
C ASN A 509 -28.28 -6.38 16.52
N PRO A 510 -28.92 -6.12 15.37
CA PRO A 510 -29.18 -4.75 14.92
C PRO A 510 -30.10 -4.03 15.90
N VAL A 511 -29.79 -2.78 16.21
CA VAL A 511 -30.61 -1.91 17.05
C VAL A 511 -31.49 -1.06 16.13
N ASP A 512 -32.75 -0.87 16.51
CA ASP A 512 -33.67 0.03 15.79
C ASP A 512 -33.08 1.45 15.75
N LEU A 513 -32.82 1.96 14.54
CA LEU A 513 -32.23 3.28 14.32
C LEU A 513 -33.10 4.40 14.92
N ALA A 514 -34.42 4.22 15.03
CA ALA A 514 -35.31 5.19 15.66
C ALA A 514 -35.09 5.33 17.17
N SER A 515 -34.51 4.31 17.83
CA SER A 515 -34.20 4.35 19.27
C SER A 515 -33.11 5.36 19.64
N PHE A 516 -32.34 5.84 18.66
CA PHE A 516 -31.30 6.86 18.85
C PHE A 516 -31.86 8.30 18.87
N GLY A 517 -33.18 8.47 18.77
CA GLY A 517 -33.87 9.75 18.86
C GLY A 517 -34.02 10.47 17.51
N PRO A 518 -34.35 11.78 17.52
CA PRO A 518 -34.58 12.54 16.29
C PRO A 518 -33.32 12.64 15.43
N THR A 519 -33.48 12.64 14.11
CA THR A 519 -32.38 12.73 13.14
C THR A 519 -32.29 14.11 12.48
N VAL A 520 -31.12 14.40 11.89
CA VAL A 520 -30.85 15.58 11.06
C VAL A 520 -30.16 15.12 9.78
N ARG A 521 -30.61 15.64 8.62
CA ARG A 521 -29.97 15.42 7.32
C ARG A 521 -28.64 16.16 7.27
N ALA A 522 -27.53 15.43 7.30
CA ALA A 522 -26.17 15.98 7.27
C ALA A 522 -25.16 14.97 6.69
N PRO A 523 -23.97 15.42 6.25
CA PRO A 523 -22.90 14.51 5.79
C PRO A 523 -22.51 13.48 6.85
N LEU A 524 -22.45 12.21 6.48
CA LEU A 524 -22.05 11.08 7.35
C LEU A 524 -20.73 11.37 8.10
N GLY A 525 -19.78 11.98 7.40
CA GLY A 525 -18.45 12.32 7.90
C GLY A 525 -18.43 13.31 9.07
N TYR A 526 -19.54 13.95 9.41
CA TYR A 526 -19.60 14.83 10.57
C TYR A 526 -19.44 14.08 11.90
N ILE A 527 -19.86 12.81 11.98
CA ILE A 527 -19.72 11.99 13.19
C ILE A 527 -18.99 10.66 12.96
N VAL A 528 -18.84 10.21 11.71
CA VAL A 528 -18.12 8.97 11.36
C VAL A 528 -16.79 9.29 10.70
N MET A 529 -15.71 8.68 11.18
CA MET A 529 -14.39 8.68 10.54
C MET A 529 -14.29 7.49 9.58
N ALA A 530 -13.43 7.59 8.58
CA ALA A 530 -13.18 6.48 7.68
C ALA A 530 -11.73 6.46 7.19
N ARG A 531 -11.25 5.28 6.84
CA ARG A 531 -10.03 5.11 6.05
C ARG A 531 -10.28 4.05 4.99
N SER A 532 -9.78 4.30 3.79
CA SER A 532 -9.83 3.36 2.68
C SER A 532 -8.48 3.25 1.98
N GLY A 533 -8.28 2.14 1.29
CA GLY A 533 -7.06 1.79 0.60
C GLY A 533 -7.27 0.70 -0.43
N ASP A 534 -6.29 0.48 -1.28
CA ASP A 534 -6.27 -0.59 -2.25
C ASP A 534 -5.72 -1.88 -1.65
N LYS A 535 -6.13 -3.02 -2.19
CA LYS A 535 -5.36 -4.26 -2.11
C LYS A 535 -5.47 -4.91 -3.48
N ALA A 536 -4.50 -4.64 -4.35
CA ALA A 536 -4.64 -4.87 -5.79
C ALA A 536 -5.88 -4.17 -6.37
N SER A 537 -6.78 -4.90 -7.04
CA SER A 537 -8.02 -4.28 -7.57
C SER A 537 -9.15 -4.14 -6.55
N ASP A 538 -9.02 -4.69 -5.34
CA ASP A 538 -10.00 -4.50 -4.27
C ASP A 538 -9.77 -3.15 -3.57
N CYS A 539 -10.84 -2.62 -2.99
CA CYS A 539 -10.77 -1.45 -2.10
C CYS A 539 -11.31 -1.81 -0.71
N ASN A 540 -10.47 -1.68 0.31
CA ASN A 540 -10.88 -1.77 1.70
C ASN A 540 -11.41 -0.41 2.17
N VAL A 541 -12.40 -0.43 3.06
CA VAL A 541 -12.92 0.79 3.71
C VAL A 541 -13.46 0.48 5.10
N GLY A 542 -12.84 1.06 6.11
CA GLY A 542 -13.30 1.01 7.50
C GLY A 542 -14.00 2.30 7.90
N PHE A 543 -15.07 2.17 8.68
CA PHE A 543 -15.80 3.26 9.31
C PHE A 543 -15.79 3.08 10.83
N PHE A 544 -15.56 4.16 11.58
CA PHE A 544 -15.47 4.10 13.04
C PHE A 544 -15.92 5.42 13.69
N VAL A 545 -16.34 5.33 14.94
CA VAL A 545 -16.96 6.42 15.72
C VAL A 545 -16.11 6.83 16.92
N ARG A 546 -16.38 8.00 17.50
CA ARG A 546 -15.56 8.59 18.58
C ARG A 546 -15.96 8.10 19.96
N HIS A 547 -17.23 7.73 20.13
CA HIS A 547 -17.82 7.43 21.43
C HIS A 547 -18.46 6.04 21.42
N ASP A 548 -18.32 5.30 22.52
CA ASP A 548 -18.83 3.93 22.63
C ASP A 548 -20.35 3.83 22.43
N ASP A 549 -21.11 4.86 22.83
CA ASP A 549 -22.57 4.89 22.64
C ASP A 549 -23.01 5.16 21.19
N GLU A 550 -22.08 5.44 20.28
CA GLU A 550 -22.31 5.56 18.83
C GLU A 550 -22.13 4.21 18.13
N TRP A 551 -21.49 3.23 18.76
CA TRP A 551 -21.14 1.93 18.16
C TRP A 551 -22.36 1.16 17.65
N ASP A 552 -23.37 1.00 18.51
CA ASP A 552 -24.59 0.27 18.17
C ASP A 552 -25.34 0.92 17.01
N TRP A 553 -25.30 2.25 16.92
CA TRP A 553 -25.86 2.96 15.77
C TRP A 553 -25.04 2.68 14.51
N LEU A 554 -23.71 2.83 14.57
CA LEU A 554 -22.85 2.62 13.42
C LEU A 554 -23.01 1.21 12.83
N ARG A 555 -22.89 0.16 13.64
CA ARG A 555 -22.97 -1.23 13.17
C ARG A 555 -24.34 -1.61 12.63
N SER A 556 -25.41 -0.98 13.14
CA SER A 556 -26.78 -1.19 12.66
C SER A 556 -27.08 -0.38 11.39
N PHE A 557 -26.46 0.81 11.25
CA PHE A 557 -26.64 1.69 10.11
C PHE A 557 -25.81 1.27 8.88
N MET A 558 -24.54 0.89 9.10
CA MET A 558 -23.60 0.52 8.07
C MET A 558 -23.74 -0.97 7.72
N THR A 559 -24.72 -1.26 6.87
CA THR A 559 -24.91 -2.57 6.22
C THR A 559 -24.22 -2.61 4.85
N MET A 560 -24.07 -3.79 4.25
CA MET A 560 -23.57 -3.92 2.87
C MET A 560 -24.46 -3.14 1.89
N ASP A 561 -25.77 -3.17 2.06
CA ASP A 561 -26.70 -2.42 1.22
C ASP A 561 -26.59 -0.90 1.42
N ARG A 562 -26.30 -0.46 2.65
CA ARG A 562 -26.01 0.95 2.92
C ARG A 562 -24.76 1.41 2.17
N VAL A 563 -23.70 0.60 2.12
CA VAL A 563 -22.49 0.94 1.35
C VAL A 563 -22.80 1.04 -0.15
N LYS A 564 -23.61 0.13 -0.71
CA LYS A 564 -24.06 0.24 -2.12
C LYS A 564 -24.83 1.55 -2.38
N GLU A 565 -25.71 1.94 -1.46
CA GLU A 565 -26.45 3.21 -1.54
C GLU A 565 -25.51 4.43 -1.49
N LEU A 566 -24.52 4.42 -0.58
CA LEU A 566 -23.55 5.50 -0.42
C LEU A 566 -22.63 5.65 -1.64
N LEU A 567 -22.22 4.53 -2.25
CA LEU A 567 -21.49 4.53 -3.52
C LEU A 567 -22.37 5.06 -4.67
N GLY A 568 -23.63 4.64 -4.71
CA GLY A 568 -24.58 5.02 -5.76
C GLY A 568 -24.32 4.31 -7.09
N PRO A 569 -25.18 4.54 -8.10
CA PRO A 569 -25.19 3.75 -9.34
C PRO A 569 -23.96 3.99 -10.23
N ASN A 570 -23.28 5.13 -10.06
CA ASN A 570 -22.11 5.47 -10.88
C ASN A 570 -20.82 4.83 -10.36
N GLU A 571 -20.73 4.53 -9.05
CA GLU A 571 -19.53 3.94 -8.43
C GLU A 571 -19.70 2.44 -8.13
N TYR A 572 -20.87 1.98 -7.70
CA TYR A 572 -21.09 0.57 -7.43
C TYR A 572 -21.20 -0.24 -8.73
N LYS A 573 -20.22 -1.11 -8.99
CA LYS A 573 -20.11 -1.89 -10.23
C LYS A 573 -20.79 -3.28 -10.17
N GLY A 574 -21.64 -3.52 -9.18
CA GLY A 574 -22.34 -4.81 -9.03
C GLY A 574 -21.48 -5.96 -8.50
N LYS A 575 -20.28 -5.65 -7.98
CA LYS A 575 -19.35 -6.63 -7.42
C LYS A 575 -19.68 -6.93 -5.94
N PRO A 576 -19.27 -8.10 -5.41
CA PRO A 576 -19.46 -8.42 -3.99
C PRO A 576 -18.87 -7.36 -3.06
N ILE A 577 -19.49 -7.21 -1.89
CA ILE A 577 -18.98 -6.41 -0.78
C ILE A 577 -18.96 -7.33 0.42
N ASP A 578 -17.81 -7.47 1.08
CA ASP A 578 -17.75 -8.15 2.37
C ASP A 578 -17.84 -7.17 3.52
N ARG A 579 -18.30 -7.68 4.67
CA ARG A 579 -18.45 -6.90 5.89
C ARG A 579 -18.01 -7.70 7.11
N PHE A 580 -17.27 -7.07 8.02
CA PHE A 580 -17.05 -7.57 9.37
C PHE A 580 -16.94 -6.43 10.39
N GLU A 581 -17.04 -6.76 11.67
CA GLU A 581 -17.00 -5.82 12.79
C GLU A 581 -15.70 -5.99 13.60
N ILE A 582 -15.19 -4.89 14.16
CA ILE A 582 -14.09 -4.88 15.13
C ILE A 582 -14.60 -4.12 16.38
N PRO A 583 -15.34 -4.80 17.28
CA PRO A 583 -16.11 -4.13 18.33
C PRO A 583 -15.26 -3.32 19.29
N ALA A 584 -14.08 -3.81 19.65
CA ALA A 584 -13.20 -3.19 20.65
C ALA A 584 -12.58 -1.84 20.23
N ILE A 585 -12.74 -1.45 18.96
CA ILE A 585 -12.36 -0.12 18.43
C ILE A 585 -13.53 0.58 17.72
N ASN A 586 -14.76 0.10 17.93
CA ASN A 586 -16.00 0.65 17.36
C ASN A 586 -15.96 0.80 15.84
N ALA A 587 -15.39 -0.18 15.12
CA ALA A 587 -15.23 -0.13 13.66
C ALA A 587 -16.06 -1.18 12.92
N VAL A 588 -16.58 -0.79 11.76
CA VAL A 588 -17.18 -1.68 10.76
C VAL A 588 -16.33 -1.58 9.50
N HIS A 589 -15.88 -2.72 8.98
CA HIS A 589 -15.00 -2.79 7.83
C HIS A 589 -15.71 -3.43 6.64
N PHE A 590 -15.40 -2.92 5.44
CA PHE A 590 -15.88 -3.44 4.18
C PHE A 590 -14.76 -3.71 3.19
N LEU A 591 -14.87 -4.79 2.42
CA LEU A 591 -14.02 -5.08 1.27
C LEU A 591 -14.86 -4.98 0.00
N LEU A 592 -14.56 -3.99 -0.84
CA LEU A 592 -15.20 -3.77 -2.14
C LEU A 592 -14.42 -4.55 -3.19
N HIS A 593 -14.98 -5.67 -3.66
CA HIS A 593 -14.29 -6.55 -4.61
C HIS A 593 -14.16 -5.89 -5.98
N ASP A 594 -12.96 -5.94 -6.55
CA ASP A 594 -12.66 -5.49 -7.93
C ASP A 594 -13.16 -4.05 -8.21
N HIS A 595 -13.02 -3.16 -7.22
CA HIS A 595 -13.51 -1.78 -7.27
C HIS A 595 -12.58 -0.85 -8.06
N LEU A 596 -11.27 -1.13 -8.06
CA LEU A 596 -10.22 -0.27 -8.61
C LEU A 596 -9.82 -0.67 -10.04
N ASP A 597 -10.80 -1.03 -10.87
CA ASP A 597 -10.56 -1.46 -12.26
C ASP A 597 -9.59 -2.66 -12.30
N ARG A 598 -8.42 -2.53 -12.94
CA ARG A 598 -7.38 -3.57 -13.02
C ARG A 598 -6.18 -3.28 -12.09
N GLY A 599 -6.42 -2.56 -10.99
CA GLY A 599 -5.40 -2.17 -10.01
C GLY A 599 -4.56 -0.97 -10.47
N TYR A 600 -3.63 -0.53 -9.61
CA TYR A 600 -2.94 0.76 -9.74
C TYR A 600 -2.37 1.06 -11.15
N ASN A 601 -1.66 0.10 -11.76
CA ASN A 601 -0.93 0.32 -13.01
C ASN A 601 -1.82 0.42 -14.25
N ALA A 602 -3.03 -0.14 -14.19
CA ALA A 602 -3.96 -0.23 -15.30
C ALA A 602 -5.27 0.54 -15.06
N CYS A 603 -5.44 1.12 -13.87
CA CYS A 603 -6.65 1.83 -13.47
C CYS A 603 -6.91 3.05 -14.35
N SER A 604 -8.13 3.14 -14.85
CA SER A 604 -8.61 4.26 -15.66
C SER A 604 -9.13 5.45 -14.85
N ASN A 605 -9.31 5.31 -13.54
CA ASN A 605 -9.77 6.39 -12.65
C ASN A 605 -8.59 7.13 -12.01
N TYR A 606 -8.84 8.31 -11.42
CA TYR A 606 -7.82 9.02 -10.64
C TYR A 606 -7.50 8.37 -9.30
N ASP A 607 -8.50 7.76 -8.65
CA ASP A 607 -8.27 7.03 -7.41
C ASP A 607 -7.72 5.64 -7.71
N THR A 608 -6.40 5.57 -7.93
CA THR A 608 -5.69 4.33 -8.22
C THR A 608 -5.35 3.53 -6.97
N LEU A 609 -5.55 4.09 -5.77
CA LEU A 609 -5.20 3.52 -4.47
C LEU A 609 -6.42 3.36 -3.54
N GLY A 610 -7.64 3.56 -4.06
CA GLY A 610 -8.87 3.50 -3.27
C GLY A 610 -8.93 4.47 -2.07
N LYS A 611 -8.09 5.51 -2.03
CA LYS A 611 -7.95 6.40 -0.86
C LYS A 611 -9.07 7.43 -0.76
N LEU A 612 -9.82 7.65 -1.85
CA LEU A 612 -10.93 8.61 -1.88
C LEU A 612 -12.26 7.97 -1.48
N ALA A 613 -12.41 6.64 -1.59
CA ALA A 613 -13.67 5.94 -1.36
C ALA A 613 -14.31 6.23 0.01
N GLY A 614 -13.52 6.21 1.09
CA GLY A 614 -13.99 6.54 2.44
C GLY A 614 -14.51 7.97 2.55
N GLU A 615 -13.75 8.95 2.05
CA GLU A 615 -14.14 10.36 2.09
C GLU A 615 -15.34 10.67 1.18
N TYR A 616 -15.42 10.00 0.02
CA TYR A 616 -16.57 10.08 -0.89
C TYR A 616 -17.87 9.66 -0.20
N MET A 617 -17.85 8.53 0.51
CA MET A 617 -19.02 8.06 1.26
C MET A 617 -19.31 8.93 2.48
N ARG A 618 -18.28 9.41 3.18
CA ARG A 618 -18.43 10.38 4.29
C ARG A 618 -19.09 11.69 3.84
N ALA A 619 -18.90 12.11 2.60
CA ALA A 619 -19.51 13.33 2.08
C ALA A 619 -21.02 13.18 1.79
N LYS A 620 -21.56 11.96 1.73
CA LYS A 620 -22.98 11.72 1.45
C LYS A 620 -23.87 12.17 2.61
N THR A 621 -24.98 12.82 2.28
CA THR A 621 -25.97 13.26 3.26
C THR A 621 -26.83 12.09 3.69
N VAL A 622 -26.91 11.84 4.99
CA VAL A 622 -27.70 10.76 5.62
C VAL A 622 -28.49 11.33 6.81
N ASP A 623 -29.39 10.53 7.37
CA ASP A 623 -30.13 10.86 8.60
C ASP A 623 -29.29 10.52 9.83
N LEU A 624 -28.63 11.53 10.40
CA LEU A 624 -27.78 11.37 11.58
C LEU A 624 -28.55 11.61 12.88
N PRO A 625 -28.37 10.79 13.93
CA PRO A 625 -28.96 11.08 15.24
C PRO A 625 -28.48 12.42 15.77
N LYS A 626 -29.43 13.32 16.08
CA LYS A 626 -29.15 14.68 16.55
C LYS A 626 -28.26 14.68 17.79
N LYS A 627 -28.50 13.73 18.72
CA LYS A 627 -27.73 13.60 19.97
C LYS A 627 -26.22 13.41 19.75
N PHE A 628 -25.81 12.79 18.65
CA PHE A 628 -24.40 12.60 18.31
C PHE A 628 -23.83 13.84 17.64
N LEU A 629 -24.60 14.42 16.70
CA LEU A 629 -24.20 15.64 16.00
C LEU A 629 -24.04 16.85 16.94
N ASP A 630 -24.89 16.95 17.98
CA ASP A 630 -24.84 18.02 18.99
C ASP A 630 -23.51 18.04 19.78
N ARG A 631 -22.74 16.94 19.79
CA ARG A 631 -21.40 16.87 20.42
C ARG A 631 -20.30 17.52 19.58
N GLY A 632 -20.63 17.99 18.38
CA GLY A 632 -19.71 18.64 17.46
C GLY A 632 -19.27 17.73 16.31
N ARG A 633 -18.64 18.36 15.31
CA ARG A 633 -18.24 17.72 14.05
C ARG A 633 -16.76 17.36 14.08
N ILE A 634 -16.40 16.29 13.38
CA ILE A 634 -15.01 15.90 13.08
C ILE A 634 -14.32 16.98 12.23
#